data_AF-A0A7K0KCD1-F1
#
_entry.id   AF-A0A7K0KCD1-F1
#
_cell.length_a   1.000
_cell.length_b   1.000
_cell.length_c   1.000
_cell.angle_alpha   90.00
_cell.angle_beta   90.00
_cell.angle_gamma   90.00
#
_symmetry.space_group_name_H-M   'P 1'
#
loop_
_entity.id
_entity.type
_entity.pdbx_description
1 polymer ?
#
loop_
_entity_poly.entity_id
_entity_poly.type
_entity_poly.pdbx_seq_one_letter_code
_entity_poly.pdbx_strand_id
1 'polypeptide(L)'
;MKTAIMANVPAALQSTVSAQYDAAEKQLMNKWFGSNDTQQSTPDFHGDLNALFQQFGAMLGMQGLTLDSYLASLGDKGAQMAALLKGLSAQQLTDYAEEGKNYNTTHAAEIFADGTYKIYKGLNFTLGLRGTYEHQQSGYSSADDNNAFLQTALAQNGGHVIYTPSEKVTASKDYWSWVGRAVLNYLFGHNNAYISAARGRRPGVLYYNNSPEKLSTLKPEIIYSYEVGLKGLVFDGHLRYDLAAYYYDWYHFQTSRFDQQQSMYIASDAGRAHSLGMEASLAWSPCRELTLFGNYSYIDGKFNDKDENGNKQEYAGNRFRLTPKNGFTIGADVEIDLHKSGNFYFRPTYTYKSKIYFEDDNQPAVTAYGTYDLTQKGYGLCNFNLGWRYQPKTVYYEIGIFGKNIFDEKYIVDAGNSGRNIGFPTFIGGTRSVIGVQAKIGF
;
A
#
# COMPACT_ATOMS: atom_id res chain seq x y z
N MET A 1 35.00 18.11 -6.05
CA MET A 1 36.47 18.14 -5.88
C MET A 1 37.20 17.74 -7.16
N LYS A 2 36.92 16.56 -7.75
CA LYS A 2 37.47 16.13 -9.06
C LYS A 2 37.52 17.24 -10.11
N THR A 3 36.40 17.91 -10.38
CA THR A 3 36.32 19.01 -11.37
C THR A 3 37.30 20.15 -11.07
N ALA A 4 37.52 20.49 -9.79
CA ALA A 4 38.43 21.55 -9.38
C ALA A 4 39.90 21.17 -9.56
N ILE A 5 40.24 19.93 -9.24
CA ILE A 5 41.57 19.38 -9.50
C ILE A 5 41.81 19.36 -11.01
N MET A 6 40.87 18.80 -11.78
CA MET A 6 40.98 18.66 -13.23
C MET A 6 41.10 19.99 -13.98
N ALA A 7 40.51 21.07 -13.48
CA ALA A 7 40.62 22.40 -14.06
C ALA A 7 42.07 22.95 -14.06
N ASN A 8 42.94 22.43 -13.20
CA ASN A 8 44.34 22.85 -13.06
C ASN A 8 45.33 21.84 -13.66
N VAL A 9 44.84 20.76 -14.28
CA VAL A 9 45.66 19.71 -14.90
C VAL A 9 45.88 20.02 -16.38
N PRO A 10 47.14 20.08 -16.87
CA PRO A 10 47.43 20.21 -18.29
C PRO A 10 46.74 19.12 -19.12
N ALA A 11 46.20 19.46 -20.29
CA ALA A 11 45.42 18.54 -21.14
C ALA A 11 46.11 17.18 -21.38
N ALA A 12 47.44 17.18 -21.54
CA ALA A 12 48.25 15.99 -21.75
C ALA A 12 48.26 15.00 -20.56
N LEU A 13 47.94 15.46 -19.34
CA LEU A 13 47.96 14.67 -18.11
C LEU A 13 46.55 14.38 -17.58
N GLN A 14 45.50 14.94 -18.19
CA GLN A 14 44.13 14.84 -17.68
C GLN A 14 43.63 13.39 -17.59
N SER A 15 43.91 12.55 -18.58
CA SER A 15 43.50 11.13 -18.56
C SER A 15 44.16 10.37 -17.41
N THR A 16 45.47 10.56 -17.21
CA THR A 16 46.25 9.92 -16.15
C THR A 16 45.81 10.38 -14.76
N VAL A 17 45.67 11.70 -14.55
CA VAL A 17 45.27 12.27 -13.27
C VAL A 17 43.82 11.90 -12.93
N SER A 18 42.91 11.86 -13.91
CA SER A 18 41.55 11.39 -13.70
C SER A 18 41.52 9.93 -13.23
N ALA A 19 42.28 9.05 -13.89
CA ALA A 19 42.32 7.63 -13.51
C ALA A 19 42.90 7.43 -12.09
N GLN A 20 43.92 8.20 -11.71
CA GLN A 20 44.47 8.21 -10.36
C GLN A 20 43.46 8.72 -9.33
N TYR A 21 42.71 9.78 -9.67
CA TYR A 21 41.66 10.32 -8.79
C TYR A 21 40.56 9.27 -8.59
N ASP A 22 40.11 8.62 -9.65
CA ASP A 22 39.06 7.59 -9.59
C ASP A 22 39.49 6.39 -8.74
N ALA A 23 40.76 5.99 -8.82
CA ALA A 23 41.32 4.95 -7.96
C ALA A 23 41.36 5.37 -6.48
N ALA A 24 41.77 6.61 -6.19
CA ALA A 24 41.84 7.13 -4.83
C ALA A 24 40.43 7.34 -4.23
N GLU A 25 39.47 7.82 -5.02
CA GLU A 25 38.06 7.93 -4.64
C GLU A 25 37.49 6.55 -4.29
N LYS A 26 37.77 5.52 -5.11
CA LYS A 26 37.36 4.14 -4.81
C LYS A 26 37.97 3.61 -3.50
N GLN A 27 39.23 3.95 -3.22
CA GLN A 27 39.87 3.59 -1.95
C GLN A 27 39.21 4.28 -0.76
N LEU A 28 38.87 5.57 -0.87
CA LEU A 28 38.14 6.30 0.16
C LEU A 28 36.75 5.71 0.39
N MET A 29 36.00 5.40 -0.67
CA MET A 29 34.67 4.79 -0.54
C MET A 29 34.74 3.42 0.16
N ASN A 30 35.74 2.61 -0.17
CA ASN A 30 35.98 1.34 0.54
C ASN A 30 36.40 1.56 1.99
N LYS A 31 37.20 2.59 2.29
CA LYS A 31 37.58 2.97 3.65
C LYS A 31 36.35 3.40 4.47
N TRP A 32 35.46 4.18 3.86
CA TRP A 32 34.29 4.74 4.53
C TRP A 32 33.15 3.73 4.71
N PHE A 33 32.92 2.87 3.72
CA PHE A 33 31.70 2.04 3.66
C PHE A 33 31.94 0.57 3.29
N GLY A 34 33.21 0.13 3.19
CA GLY A 34 33.56 -1.22 2.73
C GLY A 34 33.65 -2.30 3.82
N SER A 35 33.51 -1.95 5.10
CA SER A 35 33.52 -2.91 6.20
C SER A 35 32.11 -3.44 6.51
N ASN A 36 31.97 -4.75 6.75
CA ASN A 36 30.74 -5.36 7.28
C ASN A 36 30.58 -5.16 8.80
N ASP A 37 31.52 -4.48 9.46
CA ASP A 37 31.52 -4.23 10.90
C ASP A 37 30.70 -2.98 11.26
N THR A 38 30.06 -3.02 12.42
CA THR A 38 29.32 -1.89 12.99
C THR A 38 30.27 -0.73 13.28
N GLN A 39 30.11 0.40 12.59
CA GLN A 39 30.88 1.61 12.87
C GLN A 39 30.38 2.29 14.15
N GLN A 40 31.29 2.64 15.05
CA GLN A 40 30.97 3.43 16.26
C GLN A 40 31.13 4.93 16.04
N SER A 41 31.75 5.32 14.93
CA SER A 41 31.88 6.71 14.52
C SER A 41 31.84 6.82 13.01
N THR A 42 31.41 7.96 12.50
CA THR A 42 31.57 8.27 11.09
C THR A 42 33.05 8.35 10.71
N PRO A 43 33.39 8.09 9.44
CA PRO A 43 34.72 8.38 8.91
C PRO A 43 35.11 9.86 9.08
N ASP A 44 36.41 10.13 9.08
CA ASP A 44 36.93 11.49 8.98
C ASP A 44 36.87 11.99 7.53
N PHE A 45 35.65 12.29 7.05
CA PHE A 45 35.41 12.72 5.67
C PHE A 45 36.23 13.97 5.30
N HIS A 46 36.32 14.94 6.21
CA HIS A 46 37.04 16.19 6.01
C HIS A 46 38.54 15.94 5.95
N GLY A 47 39.12 15.22 6.91
CA GLY A 47 40.54 14.88 6.93
C GLY A 47 40.95 14.07 5.72
N ASP A 48 40.15 13.06 5.34
CA ASP A 48 40.40 12.20 4.19
C ASP A 48 40.33 12.96 2.86
N LEU A 49 39.31 13.81 2.67
CA LEU A 49 39.20 14.64 1.48
C LEU A 49 40.28 15.72 1.44
N ASN A 50 40.69 16.27 2.58
CA ASN A 50 41.79 17.23 2.64
C ASN A 50 43.13 16.57 2.29
N ALA A 51 43.39 15.36 2.78
CA ALA A 51 44.58 14.59 2.40
C ALA A 51 44.59 14.28 0.90
N LEU A 52 43.46 13.86 0.33
CA LEU A 52 43.31 13.63 -1.10
C LEU A 52 43.52 14.93 -1.91
N PHE A 53 42.95 16.04 -1.46
CA PHE A 53 43.14 17.34 -2.11
C PHE A 53 44.62 17.77 -2.13
N GLN A 54 45.33 17.60 -1.01
CA GLN A 54 46.76 17.90 -0.90
C GLN A 54 47.63 16.97 -1.76
N GLN A 55 47.30 15.68 -1.84
CA GLN A 55 48.00 14.72 -2.68
C GLN A 55 47.99 15.15 -4.16
N PHE A 56 46.82 15.55 -4.68
CA PHE A 56 46.69 16.04 -6.05
C PHE A 56 47.25 17.45 -6.24
N GLY A 57 47.12 18.32 -5.24
CA GLY A 57 47.76 19.64 -5.23
C GLY A 57 49.29 19.56 -5.34
N ALA A 58 49.92 18.62 -4.64
CA ALA A 58 51.35 18.37 -4.73
C ALA A 58 51.80 17.92 -6.13
N MET A 59 51.00 17.07 -6.81
CA MET A 59 51.26 16.64 -8.19
C MET A 59 51.17 17.78 -9.22
N LEU A 60 50.44 18.84 -8.89
CA LEU A 60 50.21 20.01 -9.76
C LEU A 60 51.05 21.24 -9.38
N GLY A 61 51.99 21.09 -8.44
CA GLY A 61 52.83 22.21 -7.96
C GLY A 61 52.10 23.22 -7.08
N MET A 62 50.87 22.90 -6.64
CA MET A 62 50.03 23.72 -5.77
C MET A 62 50.27 23.38 -4.29
N GLN A 63 51.54 23.42 -3.86
CA GLN A 63 51.92 23.09 -2.47
C GLN A 63 51.32 24.11 -1.49
N GLY A 64 50.71 23.62 -0.40
CA GLY A 64 50.17 24.45 0.68
C GLY A 64 48.69 24.83 0.56
N LEU A 65 48.00 24.50 -0.53
CA LEU A 65 46.54 24.65 -0.62
C LEU A 65 45.83 23.53 0.15
N THR A 66 44.91 23.92 1.03
CA THR A 66 44.05 23.02 1.80
C THR A 66 42.65 22.96 1.19
N LEU A 67 41.91 21.89 1.48
CA LEU A 67 40.50 21.80 1.11
C LEU A 67 39.71 23.00 1.67
N ASP A 68 40.00 23.44 2.90
CA ASP A 68 39.37 24.60 3.51
C ASP A 68 39.63 25.90 2.74
N SER A 69 40.87 26.13 2.28
CA SER A 69 41.20 27.31 1.48
C SER A 69 40.48 27.31 0.13
N TYR A 70 40.33 26.13 -0.48
CA TYR A 70 39.58 25.97 -1.72
C TYR A 70 38.08 26.19 -1.49
N LEU A 71 37.49 25.60 -0.45
CA LEU A 71 36.09 25.80 -0.12
C LEU A 71 35.80 27.26 0.22
N ALA A 72 36.67 27.94 0.98
CA ALA A 72 36.53 29.37 1.26
C ALA A 72 36.47 30.23 -0.02
N SER A 73 37.19 29.85 -1.09
CA SER A 73 37.15 30.55 -2.38
C SER A 73 35.78 30.48 -3.10
N LEU A 74 34.91 29.55 -2.71
CA LEU A 74 33.57 29.37 -3.27
C LEU A 74 32.49 30.21 -2.56
N GLY A 75 32.88 31.07 -1.62
CA GLY A 75 31.96 31.90 -0.83
C GLY A 75 31.03 31.07 0.05
N ASP A 76 29.79 31.52 0.22
CA ASP A 76 28.82 30.93 1.16
C ASP A 76 28.58 29.44 0.93
N LYS A 77 28.52 29.00 -0.34
CA LYS A 77 28.35 27.58 -0.69
C LYS A 77 29.51 26.72 -0.20
N GLY A 78 30.72 27.25 -0.28
CA GLY A 78 31.91 26.56 0.19
C GLY A 78 32.01 26.55 1.71
N ALA A 79 31.62 27.63 2.39
CA ALA A 79 31.51 27.66 3.84
C ALA A 79 30.49 26.63 4.36
N GLN A 80 29.33 26.52 3.71
CA GLN A 80 28.31 25.49 4.02
C GLN A 80 28.86 24.07 3.81
N MET A 81 29.55 23.83 2.70
CA MET A 81 30.17 22.52 2.43
C MET A 81 31.26 22.16 3.45
N ALA A 82 32.09 23.14 3.84
CA ALA A 82 33.13 22.93 4.85
C ALA A 82 32.52 22.61 6.22
N ALA A 83 31.46 23.33 6.61
CA ALA A 83 30.73 23.07 7.85
C ALA A 83 30.08 21.69 7.85
N LEU A 84 29.44 21.29 6.75
CA LEU A 84 28.86 19.96 6.58
C LEU A 84 29.92 18.86 6.71
N LEU A 85 31.03 18.96 5.95
CA LEU A 85 32.10 17.96 5.99
C LEU A 85 32.69 17.82 7.39
N LYS A 86 32.98 18.93 8.06
CA LYS A 86 33.51 18.91 9.44
C LYS A 86 32.49 18.36 10.42
N GLY A 87 31.23 18.76 10.31
CA GLY A 87 30.16 18.30 11.19
C GLY A 87 29.80 16.82 11.01
N LEU A 88 30.08 16.23 9.86
CA LEU A 88 29.91 14.79 9.62
C LEU A 88 31.17 13.97 9.92
N SER A 89 32.33 14.59 10.11
CA SER A 89 33.60 13.89 10.27
C SER A 89 33.83 13.43 11.70
N ALA A 90 34.27 12.18 11.86
CA ALA A 90 34.65 11.59 13.15
C ALA A 90 33.58 11.75 14.25
N GLN A 91 32.30 11.80 13.87
CA GLN A 91 31.17 11.91 14.79
C GLN A 91 30.91 10.55 15.43
N GLN A 92 30.73 10.52 16.74
CA GLN A 92 30.26 9.32 17.42
C GLN A 92 28.84 8.98 16.94
N LEU A 93 28.63 7.71 16.58
CA LEU A 93 27.32 7.18 16.24
C LEU A 93 26.68 6.63 17.51
N THR A 94 25.58 7.25 17.91
CA THR A 94 24.77 6.80 19.04
C THR A 94 23.50 6.13 18.52
N ASP A 95 22.90 5.28 19.35
CA ASP A 95 21.55 4.81 19.09
C ASP A 95 20.61 6.00 18.87
N TYR A 96 19.64 5.81 17.99
CA TYR A 96 18.69 6.83 17.59
C TYR A 96 17.29 6.22 17.54
N ALA A 97 16.33 6.88 18.17
CA ALA A 97 14.95 6.45 18.20
C ALA A 97 14.02 7.64 18.01
N GLU A 98 13.08 7.51 17.06
CA GLU A 98 12.00 8.48 16.91
C GLU A 98 10.67 7.85 17.29
N GLU A 99 9.82 8.64 17.94
CA GLU A 99 8.44 8.29 18.22
C GLU A 99 7.52 9.46 17.86
N GLY A 100 6.63 9.22 16.91
CA GLY A 100 5.53 10.12 16.60
C GLY A 100 4.19 9.53 17.04
N LYS A 101 3.30 10.40 17.53
CA LYS A 101 1.94 10.03 17.92
C LYS A 101 0.92 10.90 17.23
N ASN A 102 0.00 10.24 16.51
CA ASN A 102 -1.19 10.88 15.97
C ASN A 102 -2.38 10.64 16.89
N TYR A 103 -3.19 11.69 17.05
CA TYR A 103 -4.43 11.69 17.82
C TYR A 103 -5.57 11.92 16.85
N ASN A 104 -6.69 11.21 17.04
CA ASN A 104 -7.90 11.48 16.29
C ASN A 104 -9.13 11.28 17.17
N THR A 105 -10.08 12.20 17.07
CA THR A 105 -11.40 12.09 17.72
C THR A 105 -12.45 12.57 16.74
N THR A 106 -13.50 11.77 16.56
CA THR A 106 -14.62 12.12 15.68
C THR A 106 -15.93 11.98 16.46
N HIS A 107 -16.71 13.06 16.51
CA HIS A 107 -18.08 13.05 17.02
C HIS A 107 -19.03 13.20 15.84
N ALA A 108 -20.03 12.32 15.74
CA ALA A 108 -20.97 12.32 14.64
C ALA A 108 -22.42 12.22 15.14
N ALA A 109 -23.33 12.90 14.44
CA ALA A 109 -24.77 12.78 14.62
C ALA A 109 -25.41 12.52 13.26
N GLU A 110 -26.32 11.54 13.20
CA GLU A 110 -26.96 11.11 11.97
C GLU A 110 -28.49 11.02 12.12
N ILE A 111 -29.20 11.36 11.06
CA ILE A 111 -30.64 11.12 10.92
C ILE A 111 -30.88 10.37 9.61
N PHE A 112 -31.76 9.37 9.62
CA PHE A 112 -32.05 8.59 8.42
C PHE A 112 -33.52 8.18 8.33
N ALA A 113 -33.97 7.93 7.11
CA ALA A 113 -35.25 7.30 6.80
C ALA A 113 -35.05 6.33 5.62
N ASP A 114 -35.61 5.14 5.73
CA ASP A 114 -35.55 4.11 4.67
C ASP A 114 -36.90 3.38 4.62
N GLY A 115 -37.55 3.41 3.44
CA GLY A 115 -38.90 2.91 3.27
C GLY A 115 -39.04 2.08 2.01
N THR A 116 -39.84 1.02 2.08
CA THR A 116 -40.16 0.16 0.94
C THR A 116 -41.66 0.19 0.66
N TYR A 117 -42.00 0.57 -0.56
CA TYR A 117 -43.36 0.58 -1.09
C TYR A 117 -43.58 -0.62 -2.02
N LYS A 118 -44.63 -1.40 -1.76
CA LYS A 118 -45.05 -2.52 -2.61
C LYS A 118 -45.89 -1.96 -3.77
N ILE A 119 -45.32 -1.87 -4.97
CA ILE A 119 -45.99 -1.34 -6.16
C ILE A 119 -47.02 -2.35 -6.68
N TYR A 120 -46.60 -3.61 -6.83
CA TYR A 120 -47.40 -4.70 -7.37
C TYR A 120 -46.94 -6.02 -6.74
N LYS A 121 -47.65 -7.14 -6.98
CA LYS A 121 -47.26 -8.46 -6.48
C LYS A 121 -45.82 -8.80 -6.91
N GLY A 122 -44.92 -8.86 -5.92
CA GLY A 122 -43.50 -9.12 -6.11
C GLY A 122 -42.66 -7.90 -6.49
N LEU A 123 -43.25 -6.79 -6.94
CA LEU A 123 -42.54 -5.57 -7.33
C LEU A 123 -42.52 -4.56 -6.17
N ASN A 124 -41.33 -4.27 -5.63
CA ASN A 124 -41.16 -3.27 -4.58
C ASN A 124 -40.17 -2.19 -4.99
N PHE A 125 -40.43 -0.98 -4.51
CA PHE A 125 -39.54 0.15 -4.62
C PHE A 125 -39.10 0.59 -3.23
N THR A 126 -37.80 0.73 -3.03
CA THR A 126 -37.18 1.17 -1.78
C THR A 126 -36.48 2.50 -2.00
N LEU A 127 -36.70 3.46 -1.10
CA LEU A 127 -36.01 4.74 -1.07
C LEU A 127 -35.46 4.99 0.33
N GLY A 128 -34.20 5.36 0.43
CA GLY A 128 -33.53 5.69 1.68
C GLY A 128 -32.67 6.94 1.58
N LEU A 129 -32.65 7.72 2.65
CA LEU A 129 -31.84 8.93 2.81
C LEU A 129 -31.26 8.98 4.23
N ARG A 130 -30.04 9.48 4.36
CA ARG A 130 -29.37 9.72 5.63
C ARG A 130 -28.57 11.01 5.56
N GLY A 131 -28.74 11.90 6.54
CA GLY A 131 -27.93 13.08 6.75
C GLY A 131 -26.97 12.87 7.92
N THR A 132 -25.74 13.35 7.80
CA THR A 132 -24.69 13.22 8.81
C THR A 132 -24.02 14.56 9.06
N TYR A 133 -23.87 14.90 10.34
CA TYR A 133 -22.96 15.92 10.85
C TYR A 133 -21.78 15.24 11.54
N GLU A 134 -20.56 15.70 11.26
CA GLU A 134 -19.31 15.19 11.86
C GLU A 134 -18.42 16.35 12.31
N HIS A 135 -17.97 16.31 13.57
CA HIS A 135 -16.87 17.13 14.09
C HIS A 135 -15.63 16.24 14.23
N GLN A 136 -14.60 16.50 13.44
CA GLN A 136 -13.32 15.79 13.49
C GLN A 136 -12.26 16.66 14.15
N GLN A 137 -11.47 16.08 15.04
CA GLN A 137 -10.27 16.68 15.61
C GLN A 137 -9.09 15.72 15.43
N SER A 138 -8.03 16.22 14.80
CA SER A 138 -6.76 15.50 14.64
C SER A 138 -5.66 16.21 15.44
N GLY A 139 -4.63 15.48 15.84
CA GLY A 139 -3.44 16.05 16.45
C GLY A 139 -2.20 15.23 16.21
N TYR A 140 -1.05 15.84 16.45
CA TYR A 140 0.25 15.23 16.30
C TYR A 140 1.19 15.71 17.39
N SER A 141 2.05 14.81 17.87
CA SER A 141 3.22 15.15 18.68
C SER A 141 4.34 14.19 18.34
N SER A 142 5.58 14.62 18.52
CA SER A 142 6.75 13.74 18.46
C SER A 142 7.77 14.18 19.48
N ALA A 143 8.40 13.19 20.12
CA ALA A 143 9.56 13.46 20.95
C ALA A 143 10.72 13.96 20.08
N ASP A 144 11.61 14.73 20.70
CA ASP A 144 12.90 15.10 20.12
C ASP A 144 13.96 14.13 20.63
N ASP A 145 14.71 13.53 19.70
CA ASP A 145 15.93 12.78 19.99
C ASP A 145 17.11 13.56 19.37
N ASN A 146 17.82 14.30 20.22
CA ASN A 146 18.84 15.24 19.80
C ASN A 146 20.14 14.53 19.39
N ASN A 147 20.16 14.02 18.16
CA ASN A 147 21.31 13.32 17.58
C ASN A 147 22.20 14.30 16.77
N ALA A 148 23.42 14.56 17.26
CA ALA A 148 24.33 15.55 16.65
C ALA A 148 24.70 15.23 15.18
N PHE A 149 24.84 13.96 14.84
CA PHE A 149 25.09 13.53 13.46
C PHE A 149 23.90 13.87 12.56
N LEU A 150 22.68 13.51 12.97
CA LEU A 150 21.49 13.78 12.17
C LEU A 150 21.14 15.26 12.13
N GLN A 151 21.36 16.03 13.19
CA GLN A 151 21.23 17.49 13.18
C GLN A 151 22.10 18.14 12.09
N THR A 152 23.27 17.56 11.81
CA THR A 152 24.14 18.00 10.70
C THR A 152 23.70 17.42 9.36
N ALA A 153 23.47 16.11 9.29
CA ALA A 153 23.18 15.38 8.05
C ALA A 153 21.79 15.71 7.46
N LEU A 154 20.82 16.00 8.33
CA LEU A 154 19.40 16.20 8.03
C LEU A 154 18.91 17.54 8.59
N ALA A 155 19.77 18.58 8.60
CA ALA A 155 19.44 19.91 9.11
C ALA A 155 18.13 20.49 8.53
N GLN A 156 17.81 20.18 7.27
CA GLN A 156 16.57 20.62 6.62
C GLN A 156 15.30 19.94 7.18
N ASN A 157 15.44 18.76 7.78
CA ASN A 157 14.37 18.04 8.47
C ASN A 157 14.46 18.19 10.00
N GLY A 158 15.19 19.22 10.48
CA GLY A 158 15.38 19.47 11.90
C GLY A 158 16.21 18.42 12.63
N GLY A 159 16.96 17.58 11.89
CA GLY A 159 17.75 16.50 12.47
C GLY A 159 17.04 15.17 12.60
N HIS A 160 15.91 14.98 11.91
CA HIS A 160 15.10 13.77 12.00
C HIS A 160 14.86 13.13 10.63
N VAL A 161 14.72 11.80 10.64
CA VAL A 161 14.50 10.93 9.49
C VAL A 161 13.04 10.90 9.11
N ILE A 162 12.12 10.70 10.06
CA ILE A 162 10.70 10.45 9.79
C ILE A 162 9.78 11.48 10.45
N TYR A 163 9.97 11.72 11.74
CA TYR A 163 9.07 12.54 12.57
C TYR A 163 9.71 13.86 12.94
N THR A 164 9.06 14.98 12.62
CA THR A 164 9.50 16.30 13.06
C THR A 164 9.03 16.56 14.50
N PRO A 165 9.93 16.81 15.47
CA PRO A 165 9.55 17.01 16.86
C PRO A 165 8.58 18.15 17.05
N SER A 166 7.62 17.93 17.94
CA SER A 166 6.66 18.95 18.31
C SER A 166 5.93 18.56 19.58
N GLU A 167 5.63 19.55 20.42
CA GLU A 167 4.53 19.40 21.37
C GLU A 167 3.22 19.10 20.64
N LYS A 168 2.20 18.66 21.39
CA LYS A 168 0.93 18.28 20.77
C LYS A 168 0.27 19.47 20.07
N VAL A 169 0.23 19.43 18.74
CA VAL A 169 -0.59 20.30 17.91
C VAL A 169 -1.92 19.64 17.60
N THR A 170 -2.97 20.45 17.39
CA THR A 170 -4.30 19.95 17.03
C THR A 170 -4.97 20.83 15.99
N ALA A 171 -5.79 20.21 15.15
CA ALA A 171 -6.67 20.87 14.20
C ALA A 171 -8.06 20.22 14.27
N SER A 172 -9.11 20.99 13.99
CA SER A 172 -10.47 20.49 13.92
C SER A 172 -11.21 20.98 12.68
N LYS A 173 -12.21 20.20 12.25
CA LYS A 173 -13.05 20.54 11.10
C LYS A 173 -14.42 19.87 11.18
N ASP A 174 -15.44 20.62 10.78
CA ASP A 174 -16.81 20.14 10.67
C ASP A 174 -17.14 19.72 9.24
N TYR A 175 -17.96 18.67 9.12
CA TYR A 175 -18.45 18.14 7.85
C TYR A 175 -19.95 17.90 7.91
N TRP A 176 -20.64 18.33 6.85
CA TRP A 176 -22.03 18.00 6.58
C TRP A 176 -22.09 17.13 5.33
N SER A 177 -22.91 16.09 5.38
CA SER A 177 -23.05 15.17 4.25
C SER A 177 -24.37 14.45 4.26
N TRP A 178 -24.68 13.80 3.14
CA TRP A 178 -25.82 12.91 3.03
C TRP A 178 -25.46 11.68 2.20
N VAL A 179 -26.20 10.60 2.38
CA VAL A 179 -26.16 9.41 1.53
C VAL A 179 -27.58 8.97 1.23
N GLY A 180 -27.77 8.24 0.14
CA GLY A 180 -29.10 7.80 -0.26
C GLY A 180 -29.08 6.61 -1.19
N ARG A 181 -30.21 5.93 -1.31
CA ARG A 181 -30.40 4.80 -2.22
C ARG A 181 -31.81 4.75 -2.76
N ALA A 182 -31.94 4.31 -4.00
CA ALA A 182 -33.19 3.93 -4.64
C ALA A 182 -33.02 2.52 -5.22
N VAL A 183 -33.96 1.61 -4.95
CA VAL A 183 -33.91 0.22 -5.42
C VAL A 183 -35.28 -0.17 -5.95
N LEU A 184 -35.33 -0.75 -7.13
CA LEU A 184 -36.51 -1.44 -7.64
C LEU A 184 -36.19 -2.92 -7.73
N ASN A 185 -37.00 -3.77 -7.09
CA ASN A 185 -36.82 -5.21 -7.13
C ASN A 185 -38.11 -5.94 -7.51
N TYR A 186 -37.98 -7.03 -8.24
CA TYR A 186 -39.09 -7.88 -8.67
C TYR A 186 -38.84 -9.34 -8.28
N LEU A 187 -39.67 -9.86 -7.39
CA LEU A 187 -39.70 -11.24 -6.95
C LEU A 187 -40.67 -12.05 -7.82
N PHE A 188 -40.17 -13.08 -8.49
CA PHE A 188 -40.94 -13.98 -9.34
C PHE A 188 -40.50 -15.44 -9.13
N GLY A 189 -41.42 -16.28 -8.68
CA GLY A 189 -41.09 -17.64 -8.24
C GLY A 189 -40.06 -17.59 -7.10
N HIS A 190 -38.93 -18.27 -7.30
CA HIS A 190 -37.79 -18.26 -6.37
C HIS A 190 -36.65 -17.33 -6.83
N ASN A 191 -36.94 -16.38 -7.73
CA ASN A 191 -35.95 -15.46 -8.32
C ASN A 191 -36.28 -14.02 -7.97
N ASN A 192 -35.26 -13.19 -7.82
CA ASN A 192 -35.36 -11.76 -7.58
C ASN A 192 -34.42 -11.01 -8.53
N ALA A 193 -35.00 -10.17 -9.39
CA ALA A 193 -34.27 -9.20 -10.18
C ALA A 193 -34.28 -7.84 -9.48
N TYR A 194 -33.22 -7.05 -9.59
CA TYR A 194 -33.20 -5.70 -9.06
C TYR A 194 -32.36 -4.75 -9.91
N ILE A 195 -32.67 -3.48 -9.77
CA ILE A 195 -31.83 -2.36 -10.17
C ILE A 195 -31.72 -1.40 -8.98
N SER A 196 -30.53 -0.88 -8.72
CA SER A 196 -30.28 0.08 -7.66
C SER A 196 -29.43 1.25 -8.15
N ALA A 197 -29.69 2.39 -7.55
CA ALA A 197 -28.85 3.57 -7.62
C ALA A 197 -28.60 4.07 -6.20
N ALA A 198 -27.36 4.38 -5.84
CA ALA A 198 -27.01 4.86 -4.52
C ALA A 198 -25.96 5.97 -4.60
N ARG A 199 -25.98 6.86 -3.61
CA ARG A 199 -24.94 7.83 -3.34
C ARG A 199 -24.32 7.51 -2.00
N GLY A 200 -23.06 7.10 -2.01
CA GLY A 200 -22.25 6.88 -0.83
C GLY A 200 -21.27 8.03 -0.58
N ARG A 201 -20.56 7.96 0.54
CA ARG A 201 -19.48 8.88 0.87
C ARG A 201 -18.41 8.18 1.70
N ARG A 202 -17.19 8.69 1.65
CA ARG A 202 -16.19 8.56 2.71
C ARG A 202 -15.93 9.96 3.28
N PRO A 203 -15.89 10.13 4.62
CA PRO A 203 -15.67 11.44 5.24
C PRO A 203 -14.42 12.15 4.72
N GLY A 204 -14.35 13.46 4.90
CA GLY A 204 -13.11 14.19 4.64
C GLY A 204 -11.97 13.70 5.53
N VAL A 205 -10.74 13.92 5.07
CA VAL A 205 -9.53 13.61 5.83
C VAL A 205 -9.07 14.86 6.55
N LEU A 206 -8.72 14.72 7.83
CA LEU A 206 -7.96 15.70 8.61
C LEU A 206 -6.86 14.93 9.34
N TYR A 207 -5.61 15.10 8.93
CA TYR A 207 -4.51 14.29 9.42
C TYR A 207 -3.18 15.03 9.33
N TYR A 208 -2.38 14.96 10.40
CA TYR A 208 -0.99 15.44 10.39
C TYR A 208 -0.05 14.35 9.90
N ASN A 209 0.79 14.67 8.92
CA ASN A 209 1.73 13.70 8.37
C ASN A 209 3.14 13.88 8.93
N ASN A 210 3.39 13.22 10.06
CA ASN A 210 4.69 13.14 10.74
C ASN A 210 5.36 14.50 11.01
N SER A 211 4.60 15.59 11.03
CA SER A 211 5.12 16.94 11.21
C SER A 211 3.98 17.89 11.60
N PRO A 212 4.23 18.88 12.48
CA PRO A 212 3.21 19.84 12.89
C PRO A 212 2.80 20.80 11.76
N GLU A 213 3.63 20.95 10.72
CA GLU A 213 3.35 21.82 9.57
C GLU A 213 2.61 21.08 8.44
N LYS A 214 2.61 19.75 8.45
CA LYS A 214 2.04 18.91 7.38
C LYS A 214 0.63 18.45 7.67
N LEU A 215 -0.28 19.39 7.92
CA LEU A 215 -1.71 19.11 8.06
C LEU A 215 -2.36 18.86 6.68
N SER A 216 -2.74 17.62 6.42
CA SER A 216 -3.51 17.24 5.23
C SER A 216 -5.00 17.40 5.49
N THR A 217 -5.68 18.11 4.60
CA THR A 217 -7.14 18.24 4.61
C THR A 217 -7.72 17.88 3.25
N LEU A 218 -8.49 16.78 3.17
CA LEU A 218 -9.16 16.37 1.94
C LEU A 218 -10.67 16.54 2.05
N LYS A 219 -11.31 16.85 0.92
CA LYS A 219 -12.77 16.86 0.81
C LYS A 219 -13.34 15.44 0.99
N PRO A 220 -14.60 15.29 1.42
CA PRO A 220 -15.27 14.00 1.39
C PRO A 220 -15.28 13.40 -0.01
N GLU A 221 -14.92 12.12 -0.11
CA GLU A 221 -15.08 11.35 -1.33
C GLU A 221 -16.54 10.97 -1.49
N ILE A 222 -17.08 11.14 -2.69
CA ILE A 222 -18.46 10.79 -3.03
C ILE A 222 -18.44 9.69 -4.09
N ILE A 223 -19.27 8.68 -3.90
CA ILE A 223 -19.46 7.59 -4.88
C ILE A 223 -20.92 7.56 -5.31
N TYR A 224 -21.15 7.46 -6.61
CA TYR A 224 -22.44 7.10 -7.19
C TYR A 224 -22.34 5.66 -7.68
N SER A 225 -23.23 4.81 -7.19
CA SER A 225 -23.27 3.39 -7.50
C SER A 225 -24.52 3.05 -8.26
N TYR A 226 -24.38 2.39 -9.41
CA TYR A 226 -25.47 1.85 -10.20
C TYR A 226 -25.27 0.35 -10.33
N GLU A 227 -26.28 -0.45 -9.99
CA GLU A 227 -26.17 -1.91 -10.02
C GLU A 227 -27.45 -2.52 -10.57
N VAL A 228 -27.29 -3.59 -11.35
CA VAL A 228 -28.37 -4.45 -11.80
C VAL A 228 -27.99 -5.88 -11.45
N GLY A 229 -28.94 -6.65 -10.92
CA GLY A 229 -28.64 -8.01 -10.52
C GLY A 229 -29.84 -8.94 -10.55
N LEU A 230 -29.51 -10.23 -10.55
CA LEU A 230 -30.45 -11.32 -10.57
C LEU A 230 -29.97 -12.41 -9.61
N LYS A 231 -30.83 -12.80 -8.68
CA LYS A 231 -30.55 -13.82 -7.67
C LYS A 231 -31.65 -14.85 -7.70
N GLY A 232 -31.35 -16.11 -7.50
CA GLY A 232 -32.41 -17.11 -7.52
C GLY A 232 -32.00 -18.54 -7.28
N LEU A 233 -33.03 -19.38 -7.27
CA LEU A 233 -32.98 -20.83 -7.17
C LEU A 233 -33.73 -21.42 -8.36
N VAL A 234 -33.06 -22.24 -9.14
CA VAL A 234 -33.62 -22.96 -10.31
C VAL A 234 -33.33 -24.46 -10.19
N PHE A 235 -33.91 -25.24 -11.11
CA PHE A 235 -33.86 -26.70 -11.08
C PHE A 235 -34.31 -27.26 -9.72
N ASP A 236 -35.51 -26.88 -9.26
CA ASP A 236 -36.08 -27.31 -7.98
C ASP A 236 -35.17 -27.07 -6.75
N GLY A 237 -34.35 -26.01 -6.82
CA GLY A 237 -33.42 -25.63 -5.75
C GLY A 237 -32.05 -26.28 -5.85
N HIS A 238 -31.79 -27.09 -6.89
CA HIS A 238 -30.48 -27.70 -7.12
C HIS A 238 -29.44 -26.72 -7.65
N LEU A 239 -29.83 -25.59 -8.26
CA LEU A 239 -28.90 -24.55 -8.69
C LEU A 239 -29.28 -23.21 -8.05
N ARG A 240 -28.38 -22.70 -7.21
CA ARG A 240 -28.41 -21.32 -6.71
C ARG A 240 -27.49 -20.45 -7.55
N TYR A 241 -27.95 -19.26 -7.88
CA TYR A 241 -27.13 -18.28 -8.58
C TYR A 241 -27.33 -16.86 -8.02
N ASP A 242 -26.27 -16.07 -8.08
CA ASP A 242 -26.24 -14.64 -7.77
C ASP A 242 -25.40 -13.96 -8.86
N LEU A 243 -26.02 -13.11 -9.68
CA LEU A 243 -25.39 -12.39 -10.79
C LEU A 243 -25.60 -10.89 -10.61
N ALA A 244 -24.55 -10.09 -10.82
CA ALA A 244 -24.63 -8.63 -10.77
C ALA A 244 -23.70 -7.98 -11.79
N ALA A 245 -24.10 -6.82 -12.28
CA ALA A 245 -23.25 -5.89 -13.01
C ALA A 245 -23.40 -4.51 -12.39
N TYR A 246 -22.31 -3.78 -12.26
CA TYR A 246 -22.30 -2.48 -11.61
C TYR A 246 -21.40 -1.49 -12.32
N TYR A 247 -21.75 -0.21 -12.15
CA TYR A 247 -20.93 0.92 -12.52
C TYR A 247 -20.85 1.89 -11.34
N TYR A 248 -19.64 2.17 -10.90
CA TYR A 248 -19.34 3.08 -9.80
C TYR A 248 -18.58 4.30 -10.34
N ASP A 249 -18.99 5.50 -9.96
CA ASP A 249 -18.38 6.77 -10.35
C ASP A 249 -18.02 7.55 -9.08
N TRP A 250 -16.74 7.85 -8.92
CA TRP A 250 -16.18 8.56 -7.77
C TRP A 250 -15.84 10.01 -8.11
N TYR A 251 -16.05 10.84 -7.11
CA TYR A 251 -15.64 12.24 -7.04
C TYR A 251 -14.80 12.43 -5.79
N HIS A 252 -13.72 13.20 -5.91
CA HIS A 252 -12.76 13.41 -4.84
C HIS A 252 -12.15 12.11 -4.29
N PHE A 253 -11.70 11.21 -5.17
CA PHE A 253 -11.17 9.91 -4.79
C PHE A 253 -9.93 10.07 -3.88
N GLN A 254 -10.06 9.71 -2.61
CA GLN A 254 -8.97 9.84 -1.64
C GLN A 254 -8.02 8.65 -1.77
N THR A 255 -6.77 8.92 -2.10
CA THR A 255 -5.70 7.92 -2.13
C THR A 255 -4.50 8.38 -1.30
N SER A 256 -3.52 7.50 -1.16
CA SER A 256 -2.20 7.82 -0.65
C SER A 256 -1.21 7.76 -1.79
N ARG A 257 -0.37 8.77 -1.91
CA ARG A 257 0.70 8.80 -2.93
C ARG A 257 2.05 9.00 -2.30
N PHE A 258 3.07 8.38 -2.87
CA PHE A 258 4.43 8.62 -2.44
C PHE A 258 4.94 9.93 -3.04
N ASP A 259 5.23 10.91 -2.18
CA ASP A 259 5.88 12.16 -2.57
C ASP A 259 7.40 11.96 -2.57
N GLN A 260 8.00 11.99 -3.76
CA GLN A 260 9.43 11.75 -3.92
C GLN A 260 10.30 12.90 -3.39
N GLN A 261 9.78 14.13 -3.32
CA GLN A 261 10.54 15.27 -2.79
C GLN A 261 10.60 15.21 -1.26
N GLN A 262 9.51 14.77 -0.63
CA GLN A 262 9.42 14.64 0.82
C GLN A 262 9.77 13.24 1.33
N SER A 263 10.02 12.28 0.42
CA SER A 263 10.26 10.86 0.70
C SER A 263 9.23 10.26 1.65
N MET A 264 7.94 10.56 1.44
CA MET A 264 6.88 10.11 2.32
C MET A 264 5.55 9.92 1.59
N TYR A 265 4.71 9.03 2.11
CA TYR A 265 3.33 8.91 1.65
C TYR A 265 2.48 10.07 2.17
N ILE A 266 1.75 10.73 1.28
CA ILE A 266 0.83 11.82 1.58
C ILE A 266 -0.60 11.47 1.13
N ALA A 267 -1.59 11.90 1.90
CA ALA A 267 -2.98 11.80 1.50
C ALA A 267 -3.24 12.74 0.32
N SER A 268 -3.92 12.25 -0.72
CA SER A 268 -4.18 13.01 -1.94
C SER A 268 -5.59 12.79 -2.45
N ASP A 269 -6.15 13.84 -3.04
CA ASP A 269 -7.38 13.79 -3.84
C ASP A 269 -6.99 13.51 -5.29
N ALA A 270 -7.23 12.28 -5.75
CA ALA A 270 -6.96 11.84 -7.12
C ALA A 270 -8.08 12.20 -8.12
N GLY A 271 -9.06 12.99 -7.68
CA GLY A 271 -10.14 13.51 -8.50
C GLY A 271 -11.16 12.44 -8.87
N ARG A 272 -11.44 12.28 -10.16
CA ARG A 272 -12.46 11.37 -10.69
C ARG A 272 -11.93 9.98 -10.99
N ALA A 273 -12.72 8.98 -10.65
CA ALA A 273 -12.44 7.59 -10.98
C ALA A 273 -13.73 6.81 -11.25
N HIS A 274 -13.64 5.69 -11.93
CA HIS A 274 -14.78 4.81 -12.17
C HIS A 274 -14.40 3.34 -12.03
N SER A 275 -15.42 2.50 -11.86
CA SER A 275 -15.27 1.05 -11.90
C SER A 275 -16.49 0.43 -12.55
N LEU A 276 -16.26 -0.23 -13.68
CA LEU A 276 -17.23 -1.13 -14.29
C LEU A 276 -16.91 -2.55 -13.82
N GLY A 277 -17.90 -3.26 -13.29
CA GLY A 277 -17.67 -4.62 -12.84
C GLY A 277 -18.86 -5.55 -13.03
N MET A 278 -18.54 -6.84 -12.93
CA MET A 278 -19.50 -7.93 -12.99
C MET A 278 -19.11 -8.98 -11.96
N GLU A 279 -20.09 -9.57 -11.31
CA GLU A 279 -19.92 -10.64 -10.35
C GLU A 279 -20.91 -11.76 -10.64
N ALA A 280 -20.42 -13.00 -10.55
CA ALA A 280 -21.23 -14.18 -10.67
C ALA A 280 -20.86 -15.15 -9.56
N SER A 281 -21.87 -15.74 -8.93
CA SER A 281 -21.73 -16.83 -7.96
C SER A 281 -22.74 -17.92 -8.32
N LEU A 282 -22.27 -19.15 -8.41
CA LEU A 282 -23.05 -20.33 -8.78
C LEU A 282 -22.77 -21.44 -7.77
N ALA A 283 -23.82 -22.12 -7.32
CA ALA A 283 -23.71 -23.34 -6.53
C ALA A 283 -24.71 -24.36 -7.07
N TRP A 284 -24.20 -25.48 -7.56
CA TRP A 284 -24.98 -26.54 -8.20
C TRP A 284 -24.81 -27.85 -7.43
N SER A 285 -25.92 -28.39 -6.93
CA SER A 285 -25.98 -29.65 -6.20
C SER A 285 -26.69 -30.72 -7.05
N PRO A 286 -26.02 -31.37 -8.01
CA PRO A 286 -26.64 -32.37 -8.89
C PRO A 286 -27.14 -33.61 -8.14
N CYS A 287 -26.55 -33.92 -6.98
CA CYS A 287 -27.00 -34.95 -6.05
C CYS A 287 -26.75 -34.48 -4.61
N ARG A 288 -27.08 -35.31 -3.61
CA ARG A 288 -26.94 -34.94 -2.19
C ARG A 288 -25.48 -34.93 -1.72
N GLU A 289 -24.64 -35.69 -2.41
CA GLU A 289 -23.26 -35.97 -2.06
C GLU A 289 -22.27 -35.00 -2.73
N LEU A 290 -22.74 -34.18 -3.67
CA LEU A 290 -21.89 -33.30 -4.45
C LEU A 290 -22.53 -31.92 -4.61
N THR A 291 -21.78 -30.89 -4.23
CA THR A 291 -22.06 -29.51 -4.62
C THR A 291 -20.85 -28.93 -5.32
N LEU A 292 -21.01 -28.50 -6.57
CA LEU A 292 -20.01 -27.74 -7.31
C LEU A 292 -20.31 -26.26 -7.11
N PHE A 293 -19.29 -25.45 -6.83
CA PHE A 293 -19.47 -24.02 -6.69
C PHE A 293 -18.39 -23.24 -7.42
N GLY A 294 -18.77 -22.06 -7.86
CA GLY A 294 -17.88 -21.14 -8.55
C GLY A 294 -18.28 -19.70 -8.30
N ASN A 295 -17.30 -18.82 -8.18
CA ASN A 295 -17.49 -17.40 -8.27
C ASN A 295 -16.51 -16.79 -9.27
N TYR A 296 -16.93 -15.72 -9.92
CA TYR A 296 -16.13 -14.93 -10.86
C TYR A 296 -16.38 -13.45 -10.59
N SER A 297 -15.32 -12.67 -10.62
CA SER A 297 -15.37 -11.21 -10.57
C SER A 297 -14.56 -10.61 -11.71
N TYR A 298 -15.15 -9.61 -12.36
CA TYR A 298 -14.50 -8.72 -13.31
C TYR A 298 -14.57 -7.31 -12.74
N ILE A 299 -13.42 -6.62 -12.65
CA ILE A 299 -13.35 -5.26 -12.11
C ILE A 299 -12.45 -4.40 -13.01
N ASP A 300 -13.04 -3.44 -13.70
CA ASP A 300 -12.33 -2.42 -14.46
C ASP A 300 -12.35 -1.07 -13.74
N GLY A 301 -11.69 -1.03 -12.58
CA GLY A 301 -11.47 0.17 -11.78
C GLY A 301 -10.30 1.00 -12.29
N LYS A 302 -10.55 2.26 -12.67
CA LYS A 302 -9.54 3.20 -13.19
C LYS A 302 -9.81 4.64 -12.79
N PHE A 303 -8.75 5.44 -12.76
CA PHE A 303 -8.84 6.90 -12.69
C PHE A 303 -9.18 7.49 -14.07
N ASN A 304 -10.04 8.50 -14.08
CA ASN A 304 -10.50 9.14 -15.32
C ASN A 304 -9.39 9.98 -15.94
N ASP A 305 -9.45 10.24 -17.25
CA ASP A 305 -8.46 11.08 -17.92
C ASP A 305 -8.50 12.54 -17.46
N LYS A 306 -9.70 13.00 -17.09
CA LYS A 306 -9.98 14.39 -16.73
C LYS A 306 -10.79 14.52 -15.44
N ASP A 307 -10.53 15.61 -14.72
CA ASP A 307 -11.31 16.04 -13.55
C ASP A 307 -12.66 16.65 -13.96
N GLU A 308 -13.43 17.15 -12.99
CA GLU A 308 -14.72 17.83 -13.22
C GLU A 308 -14.61 19.12 -14.05
N ASN A 309 -13.43 19.74 -14.09
CA ASN A 309 -13.17 20.98 -14.83
C ASN A 309 -12.57 20.70 -16.22
N GLY A 310 -12.35 19.44 -16.59
CA GLY A 310 -11.76 19.03 -17.86
C GLY A 310 -10.22 19.03 -17.90
N ASN A 311 -9.56 19.24 -16.75
CA ASN A 311 -8.09 19.19 -16.65
C ASN A 311 -7.60 17.75 -16.59
N LYS A 312 -6.42 17.49 -17.16
CA LYS A 312 -5.80 16.15 -17.09
C LYS A 312 -5.45 15.79 -15.64
N GLN A 313 -5.76 14.56 -15.23
CA GLN A 313 -5.44 14.06 -13.89
C GLN A 313 -4.06 13.38 -13.83
N GLU A 314 -3.44 13.38 -12.65
CA GLU A 314 -2.13 12.73 -12.41
C GLU A 314 -2.18 11.23 -12.70
N TYR A 315 -3.24 10.54 -12.26
CA TYR A 315 -3.41 9.09 -12.42
C TYR A 315 -4.24 8.68 -13.63
N ALA A 316 -4.46 9.57 -14.60
CA ALA A 316 -5.25 9.29 -15.80
C ALA A 316 -4.94 7.91 -16.43
N GLY A 317 -5.94 7.02 -16.45
CA GLY A 317 -5.85 5.67 -17.02
C GLY A 317 -5.24 4.59 -16.11
N ASN A 318 -4.67 4.95 -14.96
CA ASN A 318 -4.17 4.00 -13.97
C ASN A 318 -5.31 3.18 -13.37
N ARG A 319 -5.00 1.97 -12.94
CA ARG A 319 -5.91 1.05 -12.22
C ARG A 319 -5.80 1.23 -10.71
N PHE A 320 -6.89 0.90 -10.03
CA PHE A 320 -6.90 0.85 -8.58
C PHE A 320 -5.90 -0.17 -8.03
N ARG A 321 -5.21 0.21 -6.97
CA ARG A 321 -4.34 -0.67 -6.20
C ARG A 321 -5.12 -1.86 -5.65
N LEU A 322 -4.44 -2.98 -5.50
CA LEU A 322 -4.95 -4.24 -4.93
C LEU A 322 -6.23 -4.77 -5.60
N THR A 323 -6.51 -4.35 -6.83
CA THR A 323 -7.74 -4.68 -7.54
C THR A 323 -7.43 -5.55 -8.76
N PRO A 324 -7.55 -6.88 -8.66
CA PRO A 324 -7.35 -7.76 -9.81
C PRO A 324 -8.49 -7.55 -10.80
N LYS A 325 -8.14 -7.42 -12.09
CA LYS A 325 -9.14 -7.27 -13.15
C LYS A 325 -10.05 -8.49 -13.26
N ASN A 326 -9.49 -9.69 -13.09
CA ASN A 326 -10.21 -10.93 -13.10
C ASN A 326 -9.86 -11.73 -11.84
N GLY A 327 -10.87 -12.21 -11.14
CA GLY A 327 -10.73 -13.18 -10.07
C GLY A 327 -11.75 -14.29 -10.23
N PHE A 328 -11.39 -15.51 -9.86
CA PHE A 328 -12.37 -16.58 -9.72
C PHE A 328 -11.97 -17.57 -8.65
N THR A 329 -12.96 -18.25 -8.11
CA THR A 329 -12.76 -19.45 -7.31
C THR A 329 -13.69 -20.53 -7.83
N ILE A 330 -13.18 -21.75 -7.97
CA ILE A 330 -13.97 -22.94 -8.25
C ILE A 330 -13.67 -23.99 -7.17
N GLY A 331 -14.66 -24.80 -6.84
CA GLY A 331 -14.50 -25.84 -5.85
C GLY A 331 -15.62 -26.85 -5.88
N ALA A 332 -15.44 -27.88 -5.06
CA ALA A 332 -16.44 -28.90 -4.82
C ALA A 332 -16.58 -29.13 -3.31
N ASP A 333 -17.80 -29.41 -2.87
CA ASP A 333 -18.07 -30.05 -1.59
C ASP A 333 -18.58 -31.45 -1.91
N VAL A 334 -17.73 -32.44 -1.63
CA VAL A 334 -18.06 -33.86 -1.77
C VAL A 334 -18.30 -34.39 -0.37
N GLU A 335 -19.48 -34.92 -0.10
CA GLU A 335 -19.87 -35.47 1.18
C GLU A 335 -20.54 -36.83 0.98
N ILE A 336 -19.83 -37.90 1.33
CA ILE A 336 -20.27 -39.28 1.15
C ILE A 336 -20.73 -39.81 2.51
N ASP A 337 -22.02 -40.08 2.65
CA ASP A 337 -22.58 -40.78 3.81
C ASP A 337 -22.25 -42.27 3.72
N LEU A 338 -21.45 -42.76 4.66
CA LEU A 338 -21.13 -44.19 4.84
C LEU A 338 -22.05 -44.85 5.87
N HIS A 339 -23.17 -44.19 6.18
CA HIS A 339 -24.19 -44.60 7.13
C HIS A 339 -23.61 -44.88 8.53
N LYS A 340 -23.60 -46.15 8.94
CA LYS A 340 -23.12 -46.57 10.27
C LYS A 340 -21.62 -46.34 10.45
N SER A 341 -20.87 -46.16 9.36
CA SER A 341 -19.42 -45.92 9.39
C SER A 341 -19.07 -44.44 9.39
N GLY A 342 -20.04 -43.54 9.53
CA GLY A 342 -19.82 -42.09 9.53
C GLY A 342 -19.88 -41.47 8.14
N ASN A 343 -19.18 -40.37 7.94
CA ASN A 343 -19.24 -39.54 6.75
C ASN A 343 -17.83 -39.17 6.31
N PHE A 344 -17.58 -39.23 5.01
CA PHE A 344 -16.34 -38.77 4.41
C PHE A 344 -16.58 -37.48 3.64
N TYR A 345 -15.72 -36.48 3.83
CA TYR A 345 -15.79 -35.24 3.07
C TYR A 345 -14.48 -34.93 2.33
N PHE A 346 -14.60 -34.37 1.14
CA PHE A 346 -13.50 -33.81 0.37
C PHE A 346 -13.90 -32.46 -0.24
N ARG A 347 -13.11 -31.44 0.05
CA ARG A 347 -13.40 -30.04 -0.27
C ARG A 347 -12.21 -29.37 -0.96
N PRO A 348 -11.95 -29.66 -2.25
CA PRO A 348 -10.94 -28.96 -3.01
C PRO A 348 -11.42 -27.58 -3.45
N THR A 349 -10.50 -26.61 -3.49
CA THR A 349 -10.74 -25.27 -4.01
C THR A 349 -9.54 -24.80 -4.82
N TYR A 350 -9.82 -24.08 -5.90
CA TYR A 350 -8.82 -23.35 -6.66
C TYR A 350 -9.27 -21.89 -6.80
N THR A 351 -8.43 -20.97 -6.34
CA THR A 351 -8.66 -19.53 -6.46
C THR A 351 -7.60 -18.92 -7.35
N TYR A 352 -8.00 -18.11 -8.32
CA TYR A 352 -7.11 -17.36 -9.20
C TYR A 352 -7.39 -15.87 -9.08
N LYS A 353 -6.32 -15.06 -9.14
CA LYS A 353 -6.38 -13.61 -9.28
C LYS A 353 -5.43 -13.17 -10.38
N SER A 354 -5.88 -12.28 -11.25
CA SER A 354 -5.01 -11.65 -12.26
C SER A 354 -4.04 -10.66 -11.62
N LYS A 355 -3.16 -10.06 -12.44
CA LYS A 355 -2.22 -9.02 -12.01
C LYS A 355 -2.89 -7.93 -11.17
N ILE A 356 -2.19 -7.48 -10.12
CA ILE A 356 -2.52 -6.29 -9.32
C ILE A 356 -1.34 -5.31 -9.30
N TYR A 357 -1.67 -4.05 -9.01
CA TYR A 357 -0.72 -3.01 -8.65
C TYR A 357 -0.79 -2.79 -7.15
N PHE A 358 0.34 -2.60 -6.48
CA PHE A 358 0.33 -2.28 -5.04
C PHE A 358 0.04 -0.81 -4.75
N GLU A 359 0.21 0.05 -5.76
CA GLU A 359 0.01 1.51 -5.68
C GLU A 359 -0.87 2.02 -6.83
N ASP A 360 -1.60 3.10 -6.56
CA ASP A 360 -2.53 3.73 -7.52
C ASP A 360 -1.81 4.49 -8.66
N ASP A 361 -0.53 4.81 -8.48
CA ASP A 361 0.32 5.38 -9.55
C ASP A 361 0.66 4.35 -10.64
N ASN A 362 0.48 3.05 -10.35
CA ASN A 362 0.80 1.91 -11.21
C ASN A 362 2.27 1.87 -11.68
N GLN A 363 3.16 2.58 -10.98
CA GLN A 363 4.58 2.69 -11.31
C GLN A 363 5.44 1.81 -10.41
N PRO A 364 6.65 1.42 -10.88
CA PRO A 364 7.65 0.87 -9.99
C PRO A 364 8.14 1.94 -8.99
N ALA A 365 8.64 1.49 -7.83
CA ALA A 365 9.35 2.38 -6.92
C ALA A 365 10.76 2.65 -7.46
N VAL A 366 11.04 3.89 -7.82
CA VAL A 366 12.38 4.36 -8.17
C VAL A 366 13.01 4.98 -6.92
N THR A 367 14.12 4.43 -6.46
CA THR A 367 14.89 4.94 -5.32
C THR A 367 16.36 5.13 -5.69
N ALA A 368 17.14 5.74 -4.81
CA ALA A 368 18.58 5.90 -5.00
C ALA A 368 19.32 4.54 -5.14
N TYR A 369 18.70 3.44 -4.70
CA TYR A 369 19.31 2.10 -4.65
C TYR A 369 18.83 1.18 -5.78
N GLY A 370 17.80 1.56 -6.54
CA GLY A 370 17.30 0.76 -7.64
C GLY A 370 15.87 1.07 -8.03
N THR A 371 15.36 0.30 -8.99
CA THR A 371 13.96 0.32 -9.41
C THR A 371 13.31 -1.00 -9.01
N TYR A 372 12.20 -0.93 -8.29
CA TYR A 372 11.50 -2.07 -7.72
C TYR A 372 10.10 -2.21 -8.30
N ASP A 373 9.76 -3.38 -8.82
CA ASP A 373 8.42 -3.68 -9.36
C ASP A 373 7.39 -3.72 -8.22
N LEU A 374 6.40 -2.82 -8.27
CA LEU A 374 5.29 -2.75 -7.32
C LEU A 374 4.03 -3.41 -7.88
N THR A 375 4.21 -4.57 -8.50
CA THR A 375 3.10 -5.38 -9.03
C THR A 375 3.23 -6.83 -8.60
N GLN A 376 2.09 -7.51 -8.51
CA GLN A 376 2.04 -8.96 -8.37
C GLN A 376 1.39 -9.52 -9.64
N LYS A 377 2.08 -10.42 -10.31
CA LYS A 377 1.57 -11.14 -11.48
C LYS A 377 0.37 -11.99 -11.10
N GLY A 378 -0.44 -12.38 -12.08
CA GLY A 378 -1.56 -13.28 -11.81
C GLY A 378 -1.07 -14.63 -11.27
N TYR A 379 -1.76 -15.17 -10.29
CA TYR A 379 -1.39 -16.42 -9.61
C TYR A 379 -2.64 -17.17 -9.15
N GLY A 380 -2.49 -18.47 -8.92
CA GLY A 380 -3.57 -19.34 -8.44
C GLY A 380 -3.15 -20.18 -7.25
N LEU A 381 -4.08 -20.40 -6.32
CA LEU A 381 -3.87 -21.17 -5.10
C LEU A 381 -4.82 -22.36 -5.06
N CYS A 382 -4.25 -23.56 -4.92
CA CYS A 382 -5.01 -24.77 -4.65
C CYS A 382 -5.00 -25.07 -3.14
N ASN A 383 -6.18 -25.29 -2.57
CA ASN A 383 -6.36 -25.75 -1.20
C ASN A 383 -7.28 -26.96 -1.17
N PHE A 384 -7.19 -27.78 -0.12
CA PHE A 384 -8.18 -28.81 0.13
C PHE A 384 -8.39 -29.05 1.62
N ASN A 385 -9.57 -29.57 1.96
CA ASN A 385 -9.79 -30.27 3.23
C ASN A 385 -10.32 -31.66 2.92
N LEU A 386 -9.82 -32.65 3.63
CA LEU A 386 -10.25 -34.03 3.52
C LEU A 386 -10.42 -34.60 4.92
N GLY A 387 -11.51 -35.31 5.18
CA GLY A 387 -11.65 -35.92 6.49
C GLY A 387 -12.78 -36.91 6.60
N TRP A 388 -12.80 -37.56 7.76
CA TRP A 388 -13.81 -38.50 8.17
C TRP A 388 -14.42 -38.04 9.48
N ARG A 389 -15.74 -38.10 9.56
CA ARG A 389 -16.55 -37.73 10.72
C ARG A 389 -17.38 -38.92 11.16
N TYR A 390 -17.50 -39.12 12.46
CA TYR A 390 -18.29 -40.20 13.01
C TYR A 390 -18.90 -39.78 14.34
N GLN A 391 -20.22 -39.96 14.47
CA GLN A 391 -20.96 -39.57 15.66
C GLN A 391 -21.72 -40.76 16.25
N PRO A 392 -21.06 -41.63 17.04
CA PRO A 392 -21.75 -42.66 17.81
C PRO A 392 -22.45 -42.04 19.02
N LYS A 393 -23.78 -42.10 19.04
CA LYS A 393 -24.61 -41.60 20.14
C LYS A 393 -24.35 -40.11 20.40
N THR A 394 -23.81 -39.75 21.57
CA THR A 394 -23.57 -38.35 21.98
C THR A 394 -22.16 -37.86 21.64
N VAL A 395 -21.21 -38.74 21.35
CA VAL A 395 -19.82 -38.36 21.11
C VAL A 395 -19.58 -38.14 19.62
N TYR A 396 -18.91 -37.06 19.26
CA TYR A 396 -18.50 -36.73 17.90
C TYR A 396 -17.00 -36.89 17.74
N TYR A 397 -16.56 -37.55 16.67
CA TYR A 397 -15.17 -37.66 16.25
C TYR A 397 -14.99 -37.10 14.84
N GLU A 398 -13.91 -36.38 14.63
CA GLU A 398 -13.45 -35.98 13.29
C GLU A 398 -11.94 -36.09 13.21
N ILE A 399 -11.46 -36.72 12.14
CA ILE A 399 -10.04 -36.75 11.78
C ILE A 399 -9.95 -36.28 10.34
N GLY A 400 -9.05 -35.34 10.08
CA GLY A 400 -8.87 -34.80 8.75
C GLY A 400 -7.46 -34.34 8.48
N ILE A 401 -7.21 -34.09 7.20
CA ILE A 401 -6.03 -33.44 6.68
C ILE A 401 -6.45 -32.20 5.90
N PHE A 402 -5.64 -31.16 5.96
CA PHE A 402 -5.85 -29.95 5.17
C PHE A 402 -4.56 -29.58 4.45
N GLY A 403 -4.72 -29.00 3.27
CA GLY A 403 -3.64 -28.42 2.49
C GLY A 403 -3.99 -27.00 2.08
N LYS A 404 -3.09 -26.05 2.32
CA LYS A 404 -3.18 -24.68 1.83
C LYS A 404 -2.01 -24.41 0.89
N ASN A 405 -2.28 -23.76 -0.25
CA ASN A 405 -1.28 -23.47 -1.28
C ASN A 405 -0.44 -24.72 -1.65
N ILE A 406 -1.10 -25.82 -1.98
CA ILE A 406 -0.46 -27.16 -2.04
C ILE A 406 0.62 -27.28 -3.12
N PHE A 407 0.63 -26.39 -4.10
CA PHE A 407 1.65 -26.33 -5.16
C PHE A 407 2.80 -25.37 -4.84
N ASP A 408 2.85 -24.83 -3.62
CA ASP A 408 3.87 -23.88 -3.15
C ASP A 408 4.05 -22.65 -4.07
N GLU A 409 2.94 -22.11 -4.57
CA GLU A 409 2.94 -20.91 -5.40
C GLU A 409 3.55 -19.74 -4.59
N LYS A 410 4.51 -19.04 -5.21
CA LYS A 410 5.19 -17.90 -4.58
C LYS A 410 4.60 -16.60 -5.09
N TYR A 411 4.03 -15.85 -4.16
CA TYR A 411 3.41 -14.55 -4.43
C TYR A 411 3.72 -13.58 -3.30
N ILE A 412 3.53 -12.29 -3.56
CA ILE A 412 3.55 -11.23 -2.57
C ILE A 412 2.14 -10.67 -2.39
N VAL A 413 1.82 -10.26 -1.17
CA VAL A 413 0.52 -9.69 -0.79
C VAL A 413 0.58 -8.19 -0.59
N ASP A 414 1.79 -7.63 -0.51
CA ASP A 414 2.02 -6.21 -0.34
C ASP A 414 3.43 -5.79 -0.79
N ALA A 415 3.57 -4.55 -1.26
CA ALA A 415 4.84 -3.94 -1.65
C ALA A 415 4.78 -2.41 -1.56
N GLY A 416 5.92 -1.75 -1.32
CA GLY A 416 5.99 -0.28 -1.20
C GLY A 416 6.25 0.11 0.24
N ASN A 417 5.19 0.25 1.04
CA ASN A 417 5.21 0.34 2.50
C ASN A 417 6.17 1.40 3.10
N SER A 418 6.24 1.46 4.43
CA SER A 418 7.04 2.48 5.15
C SER A 418 8.53 2.44 4.82
N GLY A 419 9.08 1.29 4.42
CA GLY A 419 10.49 1.23 4.01
C GLY A 419 10.80 2.06 2.76
N ARG A 420 9.81 2.34 1.90
CA ARG A 420 9.99 3.24 0.76
C ARG A 420 10.35 4.67 1.19
N ASN A 421 9.91 5.10 2.38
CA ASN A 421 10.27 6.42 2.93
C ASN A 421 11.78 6.58 3.15
N ILE A 422 12.50 5.47 3.34
CA ILE A 422 13.96 5.44 3.50
C ILE A 422 14.67 4.81 2.29
N GLY A 423 13.97 4.70 1.15
CA GLY A 423 14.54 4.20 -0.11
C GLY A 423 14.57 2.68 -0.29
N PHE A 424 14.02 1.92 0.67
CA PHE A 424 13.98 0.45 0.64
C PHE A 424 12.53 -0.05 0.72
N PRO A 425 11.80 -0.09 -0.40
CA PRO A 425 10.43 -0.60 -0.42
C PRO A 425 10.38 -2.00 0.21
N THR A 426 9.47 -2.23 1.15
CA THR A 426 9.33 -3.56 1.78
C THR A 426 8.34 -4.41 1.00
N PHE A 427 8.56 -5.72 1.03
CA PHE A 427 7.76 -6.72 0.33
C PHE A 427 7.26 -7.76 1.33
N ILE A 428 5.97 -8.08 1.29
CA ILE A 428 5.37 -9.08 2.17
C ILE A 428 5.03 -10.30 1.34
N GLY A 429 5.71 -11.41 1.62
CA GLY A 429 5.45 -12.70 1.00
C GLY A 429 4.10 -13.29 1.45
N GLY A 430 3.39 -13.88 0.50
CA GLY A 430 2.24 -14.73 0.80
C GLY A 430 2.65 -16.02 1.50
N THR A 431 1.67 -16.68 2.15
CA THR A 431 1.92 -17.95 2.85
C THR A 431 2.33 -19.04 1.87
N ARG A 432 3.42 -19.75 2.20
CA ARG A 432 3.89 -20.96 1.51
C ARG A 432 2.93 -22.14 1.70
N SER A 433 3.22 -23.27 1.06
CA SER A 433 2.48 -24.52 1.25
C SER A 433 2.44 -24.93 2.71
N VAL A 434 1.25 -25.26 3.21
CA VAL A 434 1.03 -25.80 4.55
C VAL A 434 0.14 -27.03 4.45
N ILE A 435 0.64 -28.16 4.94
CA ILE A 435 -0.14 -29.39 5.10
C ILE A 435 -0.22 -29.70 6.58
N GLY A 436 -1.42 -29.99 7.06
CA GLY A 436 -1.65 -30.29 8.47
C GLY A 436 -2.67 -31.39 8.67
N VAL A 437 -2.66 -31.95 9.87
CA VAL A 437 -3.64 -32.92 10.37
C VAL A 437 -4.49 -32.24 11.45
N GLN A 438 -5.76 -32.60 11.53
CA GLN A 438 -6.67 -32.14 12.55
C GLN A 438 -7.43 -33.32 13.17
N ALA A 439 -7.66 -33.25 14.47
CA ALA A 439 -8.51 -34.16 15.19
C ALA A 439 -9.43 -33.36 16.13
N LYS A 440 -10.73 -33.69 16.14
CA LYS A 440 -11.73 -33.06 17.00
C LYS A 440 -12.56 -34.12 17.68
N ILE A 441 -12.80 -33.91 18.98
CA ILE A 441 -13.71 -34.71 19.79
C ILE A 441 -14.72 -33.76 20.43
N GLY A 442 -16.02 -34.06 20.26
CA GLY A 442 -17.12 -33.35 20.93
C GLY A 442 -17.88 -34.31 21.85
N PHE A 443 -18.35 -33.80 22.99
CA PHE A 443 -19.09 -34.57 24.00
C PHE A 443 -20.54 -34.13 24.11
#